data_AF-A0A254S1K2-F1
#
_entry.id   AF-A0A254S1K2-F1
#
_cell.length_a   1.000
_cell.length_b   1.000
_cell.length_c   1.000
_cell.angle_alpha   90.00
_cell.angle_beta   90.00
_cell.angle_gamma   90.00
#
_symmetry.space_group_name_H-M   'P 1'
#
loop_
_entity.id
_entity.type
_entity.pdbx_description
1 polymer ?
#
loop_
_entity_poly.entity_id
_entity_poly.type
_entity_poly.pdbx_seq_one_letter_code
_entity_poly.pdbx_strand_id
1 'polypeptide(L)'
;MPNRGTFTDERDGRVYKYTTIGDQVWMAENLKYELPYPYSMCYGKKTCYWKQRFQFDDIGDTVCVEDTSKLAEIGQRMNTTCTTNECIADEFCERFGRYYNLYENGEKEGFLDRVLLDTICPQGWRVPSKAEWEVLMESVQNDELRLLEEESYDRLDSETKKWYKRPDNSCGYSVPLNGYLFMNGAMQRFSITSAFATTTAKNELYAWNMIMEFGNMAFTSHNFISIRCLKD
;
A
#
# COMPACT_ATOMS: atom_id res chain seq x y z
N MET A 1 -19.07 2.25 -18.48
CA MET A 1 -18.34 3.53 -18.54
C MET A 1 -17.07 3.28 -19.33
N PRO A 2 -16.76 4.06 -20.38
CA PRO A 2 -15.66 3.75 -21.31
C PRO A 2 -14.25 3.80 -20.70
N ASN A 3 -14.13 4.22 -19.44
CA ASN A 3 -12.88 4.54 -18.77
C ASN A 3 -12.45 3.50 -17.73
N ARG A 4 -13.03 2.29 -17.71
CA ARG A 4 -12.66 1.22 -16.78
C ARG A 4 -12.50 -0.09 -17.53
N GLY A 5 -11.60 -0.92 -17.06
CA GLY A 5 -11.38 -2.24 -17.64
C GLY A 5 -10.50 -3.10 -16.75
N THR A 6 -10.00 -4.18 -17.33
CA THR A 6 -9.08 -5.11 -16.68
C THR A 6 -7.91 -5.41 -17.60
N PHE A 7 -6.78 -5.79 -17.02
CA PHE A 7 -5.64 -6.36 -17.74
C PHE A 7 -5.05 -7.52 -16.93
N THR A 8 -4.33 -8.41 -17.59
CA THR A 8 -3.62 -9.51 -16.94
C THR A 8 -2.16 -9.12 -16.77
N ASP A 9 -1.63 -9.28 -15.56
CA ASP A 9 -0.20 -9.25 -15.30
C ASP A 9 0.41 -10.60 -15.72
N GLU A 10 1.14 -10.62 -16.83
CA GLU A 10 1.74 -11.83 -17.38
C GLU A 10 2.78 -12.48 -16.44
N ARG A 11 3.27 -11.76 -15.43
CA ARG A 11 4.28 -12.25 -14.49
C ARG A 11 3.71 -13.26 -13.49
N ASP A 12 2.43 -13.12 -13.13
CA ASP A 12 1.76 -13.96 -12.15
C ASP A 12 0.35 -14.43 -12.54
N GLY A 13 -0.13 -14.03 -13.73
CA GLY A 13 -1.44 -14.37 -14.25
C GLY A 13 -2.60 -13.64 -13.56
N ARG A 14 -2.34 -12.69 -12.66
CA ARG A 14 -3.40 -11.96 -11.96
C ARG A 14 -4.07 -10.94 -12.88
N VAL A 15 -5.38 -10.86 -12.76
CA VAL A 15 -6.18 -9.85 -13.46
C VAL A 15 -6.40 -8.67 -12.52
N TYR A 16 -6.00 -7.48 -12.96
CA TYR A 16 -6.19 -6.24 -12.22
C TYR A 16 -7.16 -5.31 -12.95
N LYS A 17 -7.96 -4.58 -12.18
CA LYS A 17 -8.79 -3.50 -12.70
C LYS A 17 -7.96 -2.23 -12.92
N TYR A 18 -8.39 -1.42 -13.87
CA TYR A 18 -7.89 -0.07 -14.07
C TYR A 18 -9.04 0.93 -14.28
N THR A 19 -8.71 2.21 -14.10
CA THR A 19 -9.60 3.32 -14.40
C THR A 19 -8.83 4.49 -15.01
N THR A 20 -9.49 5.29 -15.85
CA THR A 20 -8.94 6.53 -16.40
C THR A 20 -9.46 7.72 -15.61
N ILE A 21 -8.54 8.57 -15.15
CA ILE A 21 -8.82 9.78 -14.36
C ILE A 21 -8.06 10.93 -15.01
N GLY A 22 -8.79 11.93 -15.50
CA GLY A 22 -8.21 12.90 -16.44
C GLY A 22 -7.65 12.17 -17.66
N ASP A 23 -6.39 12.42 -17.97
CA ASP A 23 -5.65 11.79 -19.08
C ASP A 23 -4.81 10.58 -18.64
N GLN A 24 -4.83 10.24 -17.35
CA GLN A 24 -4.00 9.19 -16.77
C GLN A 24 -4.79 7.89 -16.56
N VAL A 25 -4.17 6.76 -16.89
CA VAL A 25 -4.75 5.43 -16.65
C VAL A 25 -4.08 4.79 -15.45
N TRP A 26 -4.85 4.55 -14.40
CA TRP A 26 -4.37 4.06 -13.12
C TRP A 26 -4.87 2.64 -12.83
N MET A 27 -4.04 1.83 -12.15
CA MET A 27 -4.54 0.63 -11.50
C MET A 27 -5.60 1.00 -10.44
N ALA A 28 -6.74 0.33 -10.50
CA ALA A 28 -7.84 0.47 -9.55
C ALA A 28 -7.71 -0.50 -8.36
N GLU A 29 -6.65 -1.31 -8.34
CA GLU A 29 -6.31 -2.22 -7.24
C GLU A 29 -4.84 -2.05 -6.82
N ASN A 30 -4.54 -2.34 -5.55
CA ASN A 30 -3.16 -2.39 -5.06
C ASN A 30 -2.45 -3.60 -5.69
N LEU A 31 -1.15 -3.45 -5.97
CA LEU A 31 -0.34 -4.53 -6.53
C LEU A 31 -0.25 -5.73 -5.56
N LYS A 32 -0.41 -6.94 -6.08
CA LYS A 32 -0.36 -8.22 -5.33
C LYS A 32 0.81 -9.12 -5.77
N TYR A 33 1.72 -8.59 -6.58
CA TYR A 33 2.89 -9.32 -7.07
C TYR A 33 3.82 -9.72 -5.92
N GLU A 34 4.18 -11.00 -5.86
CA GLU A 34 5.01 -11.52 -4.79
C GLU A 34 6.49 -11.42 -5.14
N LEU A 35 7.23 -10.73 -4.27
CA LEU A 35 8.69 -10.71 -4.26
C LEU A 35 9.22 -11.44 -3.02
N PRO A 36 10.42 -12.03 -3.11
CA PRO A 36 11.07 -12.61 -1.94
C PRO A 36 11.27 -11.55 -0.85
N TYR A 37 11.24 -11.99 0.41
CA TYR A 37 11.65 -11.16 1.52
C TYR A 37 13.09 -10.64 1.28
N PRO A 38 13.40 -9.37 1.55
CA PRO A 38 12.60 -8.36 2.26
C PRO A 38 11.72 -7.46 1.37
N TYR A 39 11.50 -7.76 0.10
CA TYR A 39 10.90 -6.79 -0.83
C TYR A 39 9.38 -6.74 -0.84
N SER A 40 8.69 -7.83 -0.45
CA SER A 40 7.24 -7.82 -0.29
C SER A 40 6.78 -8.65 0.91
N MET A 41 5.65 -8.27 1.51
CA MET A 41 5.03 -9.05 2.59
C MET A 41 3.52 -8.84 2.72
N CYS A 42 2.89 -9.81 3.38
CA CYS A 42 1.52 -9.76 3.86
C CYS A 42 1.48 -9.49 5.37
N TYR A 43 0.52 -8.69 5.81
CA TYR A 43 0.31 -8.48 7.23
C TYR A 43 -0.03 -9.80 7.93
N GLY A 44 0.48 -10.01 9.15
CA GLY A 44 0.24 -11.23 9.90
C GLY A 44 1.11 -12.42 9.50
N LYS A 45 2.02 -12.27 8.53
CA LYS A 45 3.04 -13.28 8.23
C LYS A 45 4.34 -12.98 8.97
N LYS A 46 5.16 -14.02 9.17
CA LYS A 46 6.47 -13.92 9.82
C LYS A 46 7.38 -12.95 9.07
N THR A 47 7.88 -11.94 9.78
CA THR A 47 8.86 -10.97 9.29
C THR A 47 10.14 -11.10 10.08
N CYS A 48 11.28 -11.20 9.41
CA CYS A 48 12.58 -11.14 10.06
C CYS A 48 13.13 -9.72 9.90
N TYR A 49 14.01 -9.28 10.77
CA TYR A 49 14.79 -8.05 10.59
C TYR A 49 16.01 -8.08 11.50
N TRP A 50 17.03 -7.30 11.13
CA TRP A 50 18.21 -7.13 11.96
C TRP A 50 17.93 -6.15 13.09
N LYS A 51 18.03 -6.62 14.34
CA LYS A 51 17.91 -5.74 15.51
C LYS A 51 19.31 -5.43 16.04
N GLN A 52 19.74 -4.18 15.90
CA GLN A 52 20.93 -3.71 16.60
C GLN A 52 20.70 -3.76 18.12
N ARG A 53 21.60 -4.42 18.85
CA ARG A 53 21.65 -4.32 20.31
C ARG A 53 22.33 -3.00 20.66
N PHE A 54 21.65 -2.14 21.42
CA PHE A 54 22.26 -0.92 21.95
C PHE A 54 23.26 -1.27 23.05
N GLN A 55 24.51 -1.54 22.67
CA GLN A 55 25.77 -1.28 23.40
C GLN A 55 26.85 -2.27 22.92
N PHE A 56 27.83 -1.72 22.20
CA PHE A 56 29.19 -2.21 21.92
C PHE A 56 29.36 -3.63 21.32
N ASP A 57 30.06 -3.66 20.19
CA ASP A 57 30.50 -4.77 19.36
C ASP A 57 29.43 -5.45 18.47
N ASP A 58 29.69 -5.36 17.17
CA ASP A 58 28.82 -5.64 16.02
C ASP A 58 28.37 -7.10 15.89
N ILE A 59 27.44 -7.53 16.75
CA ILE A 59 26.64 -8.75 16.50
C ILE A 59 25.17 -8.41 16.76
N GLY A 60 24.49 -7.95 15.71
CA GLY A 60 23.03 -7.90 15.70
C GLY A 60 22.45 -9.31 15.64
N ASP A 61 21.27 -9.52 16.23
CA ASP A 61 20.53 -10.76 16.02
C ASP A 61 19.49 -10.53 14.92
N THR A 62 19.34 -11.53 14.03
CA THR A 62 18.13 -11.61 13.21
C THR A 62 16.97 -11.99 14.11
N VAL A 63 16.03 -11.05 14.29
CA VAL A 63 14.82 -11.26 15.07
C VAL A 63 13.68 -11.48 14.09
N CYS A 64 12.94 -12.58 14.26
CA CYS A 64 11.73 -12.82 13.49
C CYS A 64 10.50 -12.71 14.38
N VAL A 65 9.53 -11.91 13.95
CA VAL A 65 8.29 -11.63 14.65
C VAL A 65 7.09 -11.83 13.73
N GLU A 66 5.94 -12.07 14.32
CA GLU A 66 4.65 -12.11 13.64
C GLU A 66 3.69 -11.20 14.41
N ASP A 67 3.17 -10.17 13.75
CA ASP A 67 2.12 -9.32 14.34
C ASP A 67 0.76 -9.77 13.83
N THR A 68 0.05 -10.54 14.66
CA THR A 68 -1.33 -10.98 14.39
C THR A 68 -2.38 -10.15 15.12
N SER A 69 -1.97 -9.08 15.82
CA SER A 69 -2.80 -8.39 16.81
C SER A 69 -4.10 -7.81 16.22
N LYS A 70 -4.11 -7.49 14.91
CA LYS A 70 -5.28 -6.92 14.21
C LYS A 70 -6.01 -7.91 13.32
N LEU A 71 -5.53 -9.16 13.17
CA LEU A 71 -6.14 -10.11 12.22
C LEU A 71 -7.60 -10.42 12.57
N ALA A 72 -7.97 -10.52 13.84
CA ALA A 72 -9.37 -10.73 14.22
C ALA A 72 -10.28 -9.56 13.80
N GLU A 73 -9.85 -8.31 14.01
CA GLU A 73 -10.58 -7.10 13.58
C GLU A 73 -10.68 -7.03 12.05
N ILE A 74 -9.57 -7.29 11.38
CA ILE A 74 -9.48 -7.37 9.92
C ILE A 74 -10.44 -8.42 9.37
N GLY A 75 -10.47 -9.62 9.96
CA GLY A 75 -11.35 -10.70 9.54
C GLY A 75 -12.82 -10.30 9.65
N GLN A 76 -13.21 -9.64 10.74
CA GLN A 76 -14.56 -9.09 10.89
C GLN A 76 -14.88 -8.05 9.81
N ARG A 77 -13.96 -7.11 9.54
CA ARG A 77 -14.14 -6.09 8.50
C ARG A 77 -14.27 -6.70 7.10
N MET A 78 -13.51 -7.75 6.82
CA MET A 78 -13.59 -8.47 5.54
C MET A 78 -14.84 -9.34 5.44
N ASN A 79 -15.55 -9.59 6.55
CA ASN A 79 -16.58 -10.62 6.64
C ASN A 79 -16.06 -11.97 6.14
N THR A 80 -14.85 -12.33 6.57
CA THR A 80 -14.14 -13.54 6.14
C THR A 80 -14.80 -14.81 6.67
N THR A 81 -14.60 -15.92 5.97
CA THR A 81 -14.90 -17.27 6.46
C THR A 81 -13.67 -17.97 7.08
N CYS A 82 -12.51 -17.32 7.03
CA CYS A 82 -11.27 -17.82 7.61
C CYS A 82 -11.38 -18.01 9.12
N THR A 83 -10.83 -19.13 9.61
CA THR A 83 -10.78 -19.47 11.04
C THR A 83 -9.38 -19.45 11.63
N THR A 84 -8.35 -19.27 10.80
CA THR A 84 -6.94 -19.20 11.21
C THR A 84 -6.32 -17.86 10.83
N ASN A 85 -5.34 -17.41 11.61
CA ASN A 85 -4.56 -16.20 11.31
C ASN A 85 -3.90 -16.28 9.93
N GLU A 86 -3.38 -17.46 9.57
CA GLU A 86 -2.73 -17.67 8.28
C GLU A 86 -3.69 -17.41 7.11
N CYS A 87 -4.92 -17.94 7.19
CA CYS A 87 -5.97 -17.73 6.19
C CYS A 87 -6.38 -16.25 6.12
N ILE A 88 -6.59 -15.61 7.27
CA ILE A 88 -6.95 -14.18 7.32
C ILE A 88 -5.83 -13.32 6.69
N ALA A 89 -4.56 -13.65 6.95
CA ALA A 89 -3.42 -12.96 6.37
C ALA A 89 -3.33 -13.11 4.85
N ASP A 90 -3.65 -14.30 4.31
CA ASP A 90 -3.69 -14.53 2.87
C ASP A 90 -4.86 -13.78 2.22
N GLU A 91 -6.06 -13.88 2.78
CA GLU A 91 -7.23 -13.14 2.30
C GLU A 91 -7.02 -11.62 2.37
N PHE A 92 -6.33 -11.14 3.42
CA PHE A 92 -5.96 -9.74 3.55
C PHE A 92 -5.15 -9.27 2.33
N CYS A 93 -4.10 -10.00 1.95
CA CYS A 93 -3.28 -9.62 0.81
C CYS A 93 -4.05 -9.68 -0.51
N GLU A 94 -4.94 -10.66 -0.67
CA GLU A 94 -5.77 -10.77 -1.87
C GLU A 94 -6.80 -9.64 -1.96
N ARG A 95 -7.31 -9.13 -0.83
CA ARG A 95 -8.26 -8.01 -0.82
C ARG A 95 -7.58 -6.64 -0.88
N PHE A 96 -6.53 -6.44 -0.09
CA PHE A 96 -5.91 -5.14 0.16
C PHE A 96 -4.60 -4.91 -0.58
N GLY A 97 -4.04 -5.92 -1.24
CA GLY A 97 -2.72 -5.86 -1.83
C GLY A 97 -1.60 -6.21 -0.86
N ARG A 98 -0.40 -6.36 -1.41
CA ARG A 98 0.85 -6.56 -0.66
C ARG A 98 1.48 -5.23 -0.28
N TYR A 99 2.36 -5.29 0.71
CA TYR A 99 3.25 -4.18 1.05
C TYR A 99 4.65 -4.43 0.53
N TYR A 100 5.32 -3.38 0.08
CA TYR A 100 6.59 -3.45 -0.59
C TYR A 100 7.64 -2.57 0.08
N ASN A 101 8.87 -3.08 0.15
CA ASN A 101 10.07 -2.30 0.42
C ASN A 101 10.80 -2.08 -0.91
N LEU A 102 11.04 -0.81 -1.24
CA LEU A 102 11.63 -0.37 -2.50
C LEU A 102 13.03 0.22 -2.33
N TYR A 103 13.61 0.09 -1.13
CA TYR A 103 14.99 0.49 -0.87
C TYR A 103 15.96 -0.64 -1.25
N GLU A 104 17.16 -0.26 -1.66
CA GLU A 104 18.23 -1.21 -1.98
C GLU A 104 18.45 -2.19 -0.82
N ASN A 105 18.59 -3.49 -1.14
CA ASN A 105 18.73 -4.58 -0.18
C ASN A 105 17.61 -4.70 0.87
N GLY A 106 16.49 -4.00 0.68
CA GLY A 106 15.41 -3.91 1.66
C GLY A 106 15.83 -3.25 2.97
N GLU A 107 16.73 -2.28 2.90
CA GLU A 107 17.13 -1.48 4.05
C GLU A 107 15.98 -0.63 4.59
N LYS A 108 16.17 -0.12 5.81
CA LYS A 108 15.18 0.75 6.49
C LYS A 108 15.09 2.14 5.85
N GLU A 109 16.23 2.61 5.43
CA GLU A 109 16.50 3.95 4.91
C GLU A 109 17.60 3.80 3.87
N GLY A 110 17.66 4.68 2.88
CA GLY A 110 18.70 4.66 1.86
C GLY A 110 18.16 5.02 0.48
N PHE A 111 18.88 4.58 -0.55
CA PHE A 111 18.48 4.81 -1.93
C PHE A 111 17.35 3.87 -2.34
N LEU A 112 16.44 4.39 -3.16
CA LEU A 112 15.45 3.56 -3.85
C LEU A 112 16.16 2.66 -4.87
N ASP A 113 15.82 1.39 -4.86
CA ASP A 113 16.28 0.43 -5.86
C ASP A 113 15.64 0.78 -7.21
N ARG A 114 16.44 1.36 -8.11
CA ARG A 114 15.99 1.80 -9.43
C ARG A 114 15.54 0.64 -10.30
N VAL A 115 16.24 -0.50 -10.23
CA VAL A 115 15.89 -1.68 -11.02
C VAL A 115 14.54 -2.23 -10.57
N LEU A 116 14.33 -2.29 -9.26
CA LEU A 116 13.05 -2.71 -8.69
C LEU A 116 11.92 -1.73 -9.05
N LEU A 117 12.13 -0.42 -8.93
CA LEU A 117 11.13 0.58 -9.34
C LEU A 117 10.70 0.45 -10.81
N ASP A 118 11.64 0.13 -11.70
CA ASP A 118 11.39 0.01 -13.13
C ASP A 118 10.70 -1.33 -13.50
N THR A 119 10.76 -2.33 -12.62
CA THR A 119 10.30 -3.70 -12.93
C THR A 119 9.17 -4.21 -12.03
N ILE A 120 8.84 -3.49 -10.94
CA ILE A 120 7.82 -3.94 -9.97
C ILE A 120 6.41 -3.84 -10.52
N CYS A 121 6.13 -2.87 -11.38
CA CYS A 121 4.85 -2.79 -12.06
C CYS A 121 4.82 -3.69 -13.31
N PRO A 122 3.63 -4.15 -13.74
CA PRO A 122 3.49 -4.97 -14.94
C PRO A 122 3.99 -4.22 -16.18
N GLN A 123 4.33 -4.93 -17.26
CA GLN A 123 4.80 -4.30 -18.49
C GLN A 123 3.81 -3.23 -19.01
N GLY A 124 4.32 -2.03 -19.34
CA GLY A 124 3.52 -0.88 -19.75
C GLY A 124 2.87 -0.12 -18.58
N TRP A 125 3.24 -0.46 -17.35
CA TRP A 125 2.87 0.22 -16.13
C TRP A 125 4.12 0.52 -15.31
N ARG A 126 4.07 1.58 -14.52
CA ARG A 126 5.18 2.00 -13.66
C ARG A 126 4.71 2.55 -12.32
N VAL A 127 5.65 2.67 -11.40
CA VAL A 127 5.43 3.38 -10.14
C VAL A 127 5.27 4.88 -10.45
N PRO A 128 4.23 5.55 -9.96
CA PRO A 128 4.01 6.98 -10.21
C PRO A 128 5.05 7.85 -9.48
N SER A 129 5.32 9.03 -10.03
CA SER A 129 6.06 10.10 -9.38
C SER A 129 5.17 10.94 -8.48
N LYS A 130 5.76 11.75 -7.61
CA LYS A 130 5.04 12.74 -6.79
C LYS A 130 4.16 13.67 -7.64
N ALA A 131 4.68 14.14 -8.77
CA ALA A 131 3.95 15.05 -9.65
C ALA A 131 2.68 14.40 -10.23
N GLU A 132 2.71 13.10 -10.49
CA GLU A 132 1.55 12.39 -11.04
C GLU A 132 0.48 12.12 -10.00
N TRP A 133 0.90 11.87 -8.77
CA TRP A 133 -0.01 11.85 -7.64
C TRP A 133 -0.68 13.22 -7.40
N GLU A 134 0.06 14.32 -7.57
CA GLU A 134 -0.49 15.68 -7.49
C GLU A 134 -1.54 15.91 -8.59
N VAL A 135 -1.25 15.53 -9.85
CA VAL A 135 -2.22 15.58 -10.96
C VAL A 135 -3.47 14.75 -10.68
N LEU A 136 -3.32 13.54 -10.11
CA LEU A 136 -4.46 12.72 -9.70
C LEU A 136 -5.35 13.45 -8.70
N MET A 137 -4.76 14.04 -7.66
CA MET A 137 -5.52 14.77 -6.63
C MET A 137 -6.24 16.00 -7.22
N GLU A 138 -5.56 16.76 -8.08
CA GLU A 138 -6.16 17.89 -8.79
C GLU A 138 -7.35 17.46 -9.66
N SER A 139 -7.24 16.33 -10.36
CA SER A 139 -8.29 15.79 -11.23
C SER A 139 -9.57 15.41 -10.47
N VAL A 140 -9.45 15.07 -9.18
CA VAL A 140 -10.58 14.80 -8.28
C VAL A 140 -10.96 16.03 -7.44
N GLN A 141 -10.49 17.22 -7.80
CA GLN A 141 -10.76 18.49 -7.10
C GLN A 141 -10.30 18.48 -5.63
N ASN A 142 -9.23 17.73 -5.35
CA ASN A 142 -8.70 17.49 -4.00
C ASN A 142 -9.76 16.91 -3.04
N ASP A 143 -10.76 16.19 -3.55
CA ASP A 143 -11.75 15.44 -2.77
C ASP A 143 -11.39 13.94 -2.78
N GLU A 144 -10.65 13.49 -1.77
CA GLU A 144 -10.22 12.10 -1.62
C GLU A 144 -11.37 11.09 -1.54
N LEU A 145 -12.57 11.51 -1.11
CA LEU A 145 -13.73 10.63 -1.00
C LEU A 145 -14.17 10.07 -2.35
N ARG A 146 -13.73 10.71 -3.44
CA ARG A 146 -13.94 10.24 -4.81
C ARG A 146 -13.03 9.07 -5.18
N LEU A 147 -11.91 8.91 -4.49
CA LEU A 147 -10.88 7.89 -4.71
C LEU A 147 -11.07 6.67 -3.78
N LEU A 148 -11.68 6.86 -2.61
CA LEU A 148 -11.86 5.81 -1.62
C LEU A 148 -12.91 4.78 -2.05
N GLU A 149 -12.67 3.52 -1.68
CA GLU A 149 -13.66 2.46 -1.79
C GLU A 149 -14.83 2.68 -0.81
N GLU A 150 -16.05 2.27 -1.18
CA GLU A 150 -17.26 2.44 -0.36
C GLU A 150 -17.12 1.82 1.04
N GLU A 151 -16.40 0.71 1.16
CA GLU A 151 -16.12 -0.03 2.39
C GLU A 151 -15.03 0.62 3.27
N SER A 152 -14.47 1.75 2.83
CA SER A 152 -13.56 2.59 3.62
C SER A 152 -14.30 3.61 4.50
N TYR A 153 -15.64 3.59 4.49
CA TYR A 153 -16.53 4.49 5.24
C TYR A 153 -16.55 4.28 6.77
N ASP A 154 -15.75 3.37 7.32
CA ASP A 154 -15.71 3.17 8.77
C ASP A 154 -14.73 4.15 9.44
N ARG A 155 -15.31 5.25 9.96
CA ARG A 155 -14.86 6.12 11.09
C ARG A 155 -14.18 7.46 10.76
N LEU A 156 -14.94 8.55 10.93
CA LEU A 156 -14.37 9.89 11.19
C LEU A 156 -15.26 10.82 12.04
N ASP A 157 -16.11 10.24 12.88
CA ASP A 157 -16.82 10.98 13.92
C ASP A 157 -16.46 10.34 15.27
N SER A 158 -15.93 11.15 16.20
CA SER A 158 -15.50 10.66 17.52
C SER A 158 -16.66 10.14 18.38
N GLU A 159 -17.89 10.56 18.09
CA GLU A 159 -19.11 10.19 18.80
C GLU A 159 -19.97 9.17 18.02
N THR A 160 -20.16 9.39 16.71
CA THR A 160 -21.02 8.59 15.82
C THR A 160 -20.26 7.56 14.99
N LYS A 161 -18.93 7.65 14.92
CA LYS A 161 -18.03 6.74 14.20
C LYS A 161 -18.31 6.60 12.70
N LYS A 162 -18.77 7.68 12.04
CA LYS A 162 -19.10 7.72 10.60
C LYS A 162 -18.42 8.90 9.90
N TRP A 163 -18.17 8.80 8.59
CA TRP A 163 -17.81 9.98 7.80
C TRP A 163 -19.04 10.87 7.58
N TYR A 164 -18.84 12.20 7.61
CA TYR A 164 -19.87 13.19 7.29
C TYR A 164 -20.38 13.07 5.83
N LYS A 165 -19.53 12.56 4.92
CA LYS A 165 -19.84 12.31 3.51
C LYS A 165 -19.34 10.92 3.12
N ARG A 166 -20.18 10.16 2.41
CA ARG A 166 -19.86 8.81 1.97
C ARG A 166 -18.84 8.85 0.82
N PRO A 167 -17.83 7.96 0.78
CA PRO A 167 -17.09 7.71 -0.44
C PRO A 167 -18.05 7.44 -1.59
N ASP A 168 -17.87 8.13 -2.72
CA ASP A 168 -18.69 7.88 -3.91
C ASP A 168 -18.00 6.97 -4.93
N ASN A 169 -16.68 6.78 -4.79
CA ASN A 169 -15.82 6.03 -5.70
C ASN A 169 -16.16 6.28 -7.19
N SER A 170 -16.60 7.48 -7.51
CA SER A 170 -17.19 7.81 -8.81
C SER A 170 -16.16 7.69 -9.94
N CYS A 171 -14.88 7.93 -9.64
CA CYS A 171 -13.78 7.73 -10.57
C CYS A 171 -13.31 6.27 -10.66
N GLY A 172 -13.73 5.39 -9.73
CA GLY A 172 -13.39 3.96 -9.75
C GLY A 172 -11.96 3.63 -9.31
N TYR A 173 -11.24 4.59 -8.72
CA TYR A 173 -9.87 4.38 -8.24
C TYR A 173 -9.80 3.37 -7.09
N SER A 174 -10.85 3.30 -6.25
CA SER A 174 -11.06 2.25 -5.26
C SER A 174 -9.86 2.04 -4.31
N VAL A 175 -9.46 3.08 -3.57
CA VAL A 175 -8.43 2.97 -2.52
C VAL A 175 -9.01 2.25 -1.31
N PRO A 176 -8.40 1.13 -0.89
CA PRO A 176 -8.81 0.48 0.35
C PRO A 176 -7.93 0.97 1.50
N LEU A 177 -8.52 1.52 2.57
CA LEU A 177 -7.78 2.00 3.75
C LEU A 177 -7.11 0.85 4.53
N ASN A 178 -5.96 0.41 4.03
CA ASN A 178 -5.21 -0.76 4.48
C ASN A 178 -4.00 -0.43 5.35
N GLY A 179 -3.71 0.85 5.60
CA GLY A 179 -2.60 1.28 6.43
C GLY A 179 -1.24 1.07 5.78
N TYR A 180 -0.23 0.86 6.61
CA TYR A 180 1.15 0.56 6.21
C TYR A 180 1.84 -0.29 7.28
N LEU A 181 2.94 -0.95 6.92
CA LEU A 181 3.71 -1.78 7.85
C LEU A 181 5.05 -1.14 8.21
N PHE A 182 5.44 -1.29 9.46
CA PHE A 182 6.83 -1.08 9.88
C PHE A 182 7.71 -2.27 9.49
N MET A 183 9.03 -2.09 9.57
CA MET A 183 10.02 -3.11 9.22
C MET A 183 9.89 -4.41 10.02
N ASN A 184 9.33 -4.31 11.23
CA ASN A 184 9.03 -5.45 12.10
C ASN A 184 7.65 -6.08 11.81
N GLY A 185 7.04 -5.77 10.66
CA GLY A 185 5.72 -6.28 10.28
C GLY A 185 4.54 -5.66 11.02
N ALA A 186 4.76 -4.72 11.94
CA ALA A 186 3.68 -4.15 12.74
C ALA A 186 2.78 -3.23 11.90
N MET A 187 1.47 -3.48 11.94
CA MET A 187 0.47 -2.74 11.17
C MET A 187 0.10 -1.41 11.83
N GLN A 188 0.14 -0.35 11.05
CA GLN A 188 -0.23 0.99 11.48
C GLN A 188 -1.43 1.51 10.69
N ARG A 189 -2.34 2.17 11.42
CA ARG A 189 -3.44 2.97 10.84
C ARG A 189 -4.35 2.21 9.84
N PHE A 190 -4.46 0.90 10.01
CA PHE A 190 -5.48 0.10 9.31
C PHE A 190 -6.87 0.72 9.49
N SER A 191 -7.67 0.73 8.42
CA SER A 191 -9.00 1.36 8.35
C SER A 191 -9.02 2.88 8.41
N ILE A 192 -7.86 3.54 8.46
CA ILE A 192 -7.78 5.00 8.56
C ILE A 192 -7.08 5.59 7.35
N THR A 193 -6.01 4.97 6.86
CA THR A 193 -5.18 5.50 5.76
C THR A 193 -4.78 4.41 4.77
N SER A 194 -4.19 4.82 3.64
CA SER A 194 -3.32 4.00 2.80
C SER A 194 -2.08 4.79 2.43
N ALA A 195 -0.92 4.14 2.44
CA ALA A 195 0.33 4.71 1.96
C ALA A 195 0.73 4.09 0.61
N PHE A 196 1.12 4.92 -0.35
CA PHE A 196 1.55 4.49 -1.67
C PHE A 196 2.94 4.99 -2.03
N ALA A 197 3.71 4.13 -2.68
CA ALA A 197 5.05 4.44 -3.15
C ALA A 197 5.07 5.50 -4.26
N THR A 198 6.19 6.21 -4.34
CA THR A 198 6.52 7.06 -5.48
C THR A 198 7.95 6.81 -5.97
N THR A 199 8.25 7.19 -7.22
CA THR A 199 9.62 7.20 -7.76
C THR A 199 10.43 8.43 -7.33
N THR A 200 9.83 9.35 -6.58
CA THR A 200 10.41 10.65 -6.25
C THR A 200 11.14 10.62 -4.91
N ALA A 201 12.47 10.61 -4.96
CA ALA A 201 13.31 10.76 -3.78
C ALA A 201 13.12 12.15 -3.13
N LYS A 202 13.09 12.19 -1.80
CA LYS A 202 13.12 13.44 -1.01
C LYS A 202 14.55 13.87 -0.74
N ASN A 203 15.41 12.91 -0.39
CA ASN A 203 16.85 13.05 -0.17
C ASN A 203 17.50 11.67 -0.32
N GLU A 204 18.77 11.55 0.09
CA GLU A 204 19.54 10.29 -0.01
C GLU A 204 19.02 9.15 0.89
N LEU A 205 18.12 9.44 1.83
CA LEU A 205 17.60 8.48 2.81
C LEU A 205 16.12 8.17 2.65
N TYR A 206 15.34 9.08 2.07
CA TYR A 206 13.88 9.02 2.07
C TYR A 206 13.29 9.33 0.71
N ALA A 207 12.14 8.71 0.43
CA ALA A 207 11.24 9.03 -0.68
C ALA A 207 9.97 9.73 -0.21
N TRP A 208 9.31 10.42 -1.15
CA TRP A 208 7.93 10.87 -0.95
C TRP A 208 6.97 9.69 -1.07
N ASN A 209 5.91 9.69 -0.26
CA ASN A 209 4.84 8.72 -0.29
C ASN A 209 3.48 9.44 -0.36
N MET A 210 2.54 8.90 -1.13
CA MET A 210 1.16 9.41 -1.09
C MET A 210 0.46 8.80 0.14
N ILE A 211 -0.08 9.64 1.02
CA ILE A 211 -0.85 9.20 2.19
C ILE A 211 -2.31 9.60 2.02
N MET A 212 -3.15 8.60 1.77
CA MET A 212 -4.61 8.77 1.63
C MET A 212 -5.29 8.80 3.01
N GLU A 213 -4.84 9.77 3.83
CA GLU A 213 -5.41 10.30 5.09
C GLU A 213 -6.52 11.33 4.93
N PHE A 214 -6.15 12.31 4.09
CA PHE A 214 -6.67 13.67 3.99
C PHE A 214 -6.20 14.29 2.65
N GLY A 215 -5.96 13.44 1.63
CA GLY A 215 -5.51 13.89 0.31
C GLY A 215 -4.09 14.50 0.33
N ASN A 216 -3.30 14.18 1.36
CA ASN A 216 -2.03 14.85 1.62
C ASN A 216 -0.84 13.99 1.17
N MET A 217 0.07 14.62 0.42
CA MET A 217 1.42 14.09 0.23
C MET A 217 2.20 14.16 1.54
N ALA A 218 2.86 13.08 1.93
CA ALA A 218 3.79 13.07 3.05
C ALA A 218 5.11 12.42 2.66
N PHE A 219 6.14 12.64 3.46
CA PHE A 219 7.36 11.84 3.40
C PHE A 219 7.40 11.04 4.68
N THR A 220 7.68 9.75 4.57
CA THR A 220 7.64 8.85 5.73
C THR A 220 8.76 7.83 5.59
N SER A 221 9.29 7.37 6.72
CA SER A 221 10.23 6.24 6.79
C SER A 221 9.49 4.89 6.86
N HIS A 222 8.32 4.79 6.22
CA HIS A 222 7.59 3.53 6.17
C HIS A 222 8.35 2.55 5.28
N ASN A 223 8.60 1.36 5.81
CA ASN A 223 9.43 0.36 5.12
C ASN A 223 8.61 -0.47 4.15
N PHE A 224 7.31 -0.58 4.39
CA PHE A 224 6.41 -1.46 3.67
C PHE A 224 5.08 -0.74 3.40
N ILE A 225 4.91 -0.31 2.16
CA ILE A 225 3.76 0.47 1.68
C ILE A 225 3.14 -0.18 0.43
N SER A 226 1.92 0.20 0.09
CA SER A 226 1.25 -0.35 -1.09
C SER A 226 1.83 0.28 -2.37
N ILE A 227 1.65 -0.40 -3.50
CA ILE A 227 1.96 0.14 -4.82
C ILE A 227 0.67 0.25 -5.63
N ARG A 228 0.50 1.39 -6.29
CA ARG A 228 -0.48 1.65 -7.36
C ARG A 228 0.31 1.98 -8.60
N CYS A 229 0.14 1.22 -9.68
CA CYS A 229 0.84 1.50 -10.91
C CYS A 229 0.02 2.44 -11.82
N LEU A 230 0.73 3.28 -12.55
CA LEU A 230 0.21 4.16 -13.57
C LEU A 230 0.67 3.63 -14.94
N LYS A 231 -0.20 3.69 -15.94
CA LYS A 231 0.14 3.26 -17.30
C LYS A 231 1.09 4.25 -17.96
N ASP A 232 2.07 3.75 -18.70
CA ASP A 232 3.01 4.55 -19.51
C ASP A 232 2.32 5.33 -20.64
#